data_AF-A0A2U3L3T9-F1
#
_entry.id   AF-A0A2U3L3T9-F1
#
_cell.length_a   1.000
_cell.length_b   1.000
_cell.length_c   1.000
_cell.angle_alpha   90.00
_cell.angle_beta   90.00
_cell.angle_gamma   90.00
#
_symmetry.space_group_name_H-M   'P 1'
#
loop_
_entity.id
_entity.type
_entity.pdbx_description
1 polymer ?
#
loop_
_entity_poly.entity_id
_entity_poly.type
_entity_poly.pdbx_seq_one_letter_code
_entity_poly.pdbx_strand_id
1 'polypeptide(L)'
;MLKFDEHLAEMSRSDQHEAESRLIRALEHLLKMRCEQIPEAVRERNARGWQGTIDEQRRRLLRLIQMHGSLKPHLRNMDLSKAHREALKALHVEWPSVDLPGNCPFTLEEIVGEEVMKELRE
;
A
#
# COMPACT_ATOMS: atom_id res chain seq x y z
N MET A 1 -3.30 37.97 -9.85
CA MET A 1 -2.96 36.72 -9.14
C MET A 1 -3.45 35.59 -10.01
N LEU A 2 -2.55 35.01 -10.82
CA LEU A 2 -2.92 33.94 -11.75
C LEU A 2 -3.45 32.74 -10.97
N LYS A 3 -4.72 32.38 -11.23
CA LYS A 3 -5.20 31.03 -11.02
C LYS A 3 -4.44 30.18 -12.05
N PHE A 4 -3.51 29.36 -11.59
CA PHE A 4 -2.91 28.36 -12.47
C PHE A 4 -4.01 27.35 -12.78
N ASP A 5 -4.36 27.30 -14.06
CA ASP A 5 -5.37 26.45 -14.64
C ASP A 5 -5.30 25.04 -14.06
N GLU A 6 -6.45 24.59 -13.53
CA GLU A 6 -6.78 23.20 -13.31
C GLU A 6 -6.61 22.46 -14.64
N HIS A 7 -5.41 21.97 -14.93
CA HIS A 7 -5.30 20.77 -15.73
C HIS A 7 -5.99 19.68 -14.92
N LEU A 8 -7.22 19.36 -15.31
CA LEU A 8 -7.79 18.04 -15.17
C LEU A 8 -6.80 17.06 -15.82
N ALA A 9 -5.72 16.75 -15.11
CA ALA A 9 -4.80 15.70 -15.48
C ALA A 9 -5.63 14.42 -15.36
N GLU A 10 -6.21 13.99 -16.48
CA GLU A 10 -6.66 12.62 -16.64
C GLU A 10 -5.55 11.74 -16.06
N MET A 11 -5.92 10.86 -15.15
CA MET A 11 -4.96 9.99 -14.47
C MET A 11 -4.11 9.30 -15.52
N SER A 12 -2.80 9.49 -15.47
CA SER A 12 -1.94 8.69 -16.32
C SER A 12 -1.98 7.24 -15.82
N ARG A 13 -1.80 6.29 -16.74
CA ARG A 13 -1.64 4.87 -16.34
C ARG A 13 -0.46 4.69 -15.40
N SER A 14 0.56 5.54 -15.51
CA SER A 14 1.69 5.57 -14.58
C SER A 14 1.28 5.93 -13.16
N ASP A 15 0.40 6.92 -12.97
CA ASP A 15 -0.05 7.31 -11.62
C ASP A 15 -0.86 6.20 -10.97
N GLN A 16 -1.70 5.50 -11.76
CA GLN A 16 -2.41 4.31 -11.29
C GLN A 16 -1.41 3.24 -10.84
N HIS A 17 -0.48 2.84 -11.72
CA HIS A 17 0.51 1.82 -11.39
C HIS A 17 1.40 2.20 -10.21
N GLU A 18 1.76 3.48 -10.06
CA GLU A 18 2.49 3.95 -8.89
C GLU A 18 1.64 3.80 -7.63
N ALA A 19 0.39 4.28 -7.64
CA ALA A 19 -0.53 4.17 -6.51
C ALA A 19 -0.73 2.70 -6.09
N GLU A 20 -0.95 1.81 -7.06
CA GLU A 20 -1.08 0.37 -6.83
C GLU A 20 0.20 -0.20 -6.22
N SER A 21 1.37 0.17 -6.75
CA SER A 21 2.67 -0.31 -6.27
C SER A 21 2.93 0.12 -4.84
N ARG A 22 2.62 1.38 -4.47
CA ARG A 22 2.78 1.87 -3.09
C ARG A 22 1.91 1.06 -2.12
N LEU A 23 0.66 0.82 -2.47
CA LEU A 23 -0.27 0.03 -1.65
C LEU A 23 0.23 -1.41 -1.48
N ILE A 24 0.63 -2.07 -2.57
CA ILE A 24 1.14 -3.46 -2.54
C ILE A 24 2.40 -3.56 -1.65
N ARG A 25 3.32 -2.60 -1.72
CA ARG A 25 4.52 -2.58 -0.86
C ARG A 25 4.17 -2.36 0.61
N ALA A 26 3.20 -1.49 0.93
CA ALA A 26 2.72 -1.35 2.31
C ALA A 26 2.12 -2.67 2.82
N LEU A 27 1.27 -3.32 2.01
CA LEU A 27 0.66 -4.61 2.32
C LEU A 27 1.71 -5.71 2.54
N GLU A 28 2.74 -5.78 1.70
CA GLU A 28 3.86 -6.72 1.85
C GLU A 28 4.53 -6.60 3.23
N HIS A 29 4.83 -5.39 3.69
CA HIS A 29 5.48 -5.20 4.99
C HIS A 29 4.53 -5.43 6.17
N LEU A 30 3.23 -5.12 6.02
CA LEU A 30 2.21 -5.47 7.01
C LEU A 30 2.09 -6.99 7.18
N LEU A 31 2.09 -7.74 6.07
CA LEU A 31 2.11 -9.21 6.09
C LEU A 31 3.35 -9.73 6.80
N LYS A 32 4.54 -9.18 6.52
CA LYS A 32 5.78 -9.54 7.22
C LYS A 32 5.69 -9.32 8.73
N MET A 33 5.08 -8.21 9.16
CA MET A 33 4.89 -7.90 10.58
C MET A 33 3.88 -8.82 11.28
N ARG A 34 2.80 -9.21 10.59
CA ARG A 34 1.69 -9.94 11.21
C ARG A 34 1.76 -11.47 11.02
N CYS A 35 2.58 -11.96 10.09
CA CYS A 35 2.74 -13.38 9.83
C CYS A 35 3.46 -14.07 11.00
N GLU A 36 2.72 -14.86 11.77
CA GLU A 36 3.21 -15.56 12.96
C GLU A 36 4.32 -16.58 12.64
N GLN A 37 4.34 -17.11 11.42
CA GLN A 37 5.32 -18.08 10.95
C GLN A 37 6.70 -17.49 10.63
N ILE A 38 6.82 -16.16 10.45
CA ILE A 38 8.13 -15.51 10.41
C ILE A 38 8.69 -15.50 11.84
N PRO A 39 9.94 -15.93 12.10
CA PRO A 39 10.46 -15.99 13.47
C PRO A 39 10.35 -14.65 14.21
N GLU A 40 9.93 -14.68 15.47
CA GLU A 40 9.72 -13.47 16.28
C GLU A 40 10.97 -12.59 16.33
N ALA A 41 12.14 -13.17 16.60
CA ALA A 41 13.41 -12.44 16.61
C ALA A 41 13.73 -11.74 15.27
N VAL A 42 13.29 -12.32 14.13
CA VAL A 42 13.41 -11.68 12.82
C VAL A 42 12.45 -10.49 12.73
N ARG A 43 11.18 -10.67 13.14
CA ARG A 43 10.20 -9.57 13.13
C ARG A 43 10.65 -8.43 14.04
N GLU A 44 11.11 -8.71 15.26
CA GLU A 44 11.58 -7.70 16.21
C GLU A 44 12.79 -6.91 15.69
N ARG A 45 13.80 -7.62 15.15
CA ARG A 45 15.00 -6.98 14.58
C ARG A 45 14.65 -6.04 13.43
N ASN A 46 13.65 -6.39 12.62
CA ASN A 46 13.28 -5.63 11.43
C ASN A 46 12.09 -4.68 11.64
N ALA A 47 11.41 -4.73 12.79
CA ALA A 47 10.16 -4.02 13.05
C ALA A 47 10.26 -2.53 12.71
N ARG A 48 11.33 -1.86 13.16
CA ARG A 48 11.56 -0.42 12.86
C ARG A 48 11.72 -0.15 11.36
N GLY A 49 12.45 -1.00 10.63
CA GLY A 49 12.69 -0.84 9.20
C GLY A 49 11.44 -1.12 8.35
N TRP A 50 10.68 -2.14 8.72
CA TRP A 50 9.41 -2.47 8.07
C TRP A 50 8.35 -1.40 8.32
N GLN A 51 8.21 -0.94 9.58
CA GLN A 51 7.33 0.17 9.90
C GLN A 51 7.70 1.44 9.12
N GLY A 52 8.99 1.79 9.08
CA GLY A 52 9.47 2.95 8.30
C GLY A 52 9.13 2.84 6.81
N THR A 53 9.15 1.62 6.25
CA THR A 53 8.77 1.38 4.85
C THR A 53 7.27 1.56 4.65
N ILE A 54 6.43 1.03 5.54
CA ILE A 54 4.98 1.21 5.52
C ILE A 54 4.65 2.71 5.54
N ASP A 55 5.24 3.46 6.47
CA ASP A 55 5.00 4.89 6.64
C ASP A 55 5.45 5.69 5.41
N GLU A 56 6.57 5.33 4.78
CA GLU A 56 7.02 5.96 3.53
C GLU A 56 6.06 5.68 2.37
N GLN A 57 5.60 4.43 2.19
CA GLN A 57 4.66 4.11 1.11
C GLN A 57 3.34 4.85 1.29
N ARG A 58 2.81 4.90 2.53
CA ARG A 58 1.58 5.64 2.84
C ARG A 58 1.72 7.14 2.60
N ARG A 59 2.83 7.75 3.04
CA ARG A 59 3.09 9.18 2.78
C ARG A 59 3.23 9.50 1.29
N ARG A 60 3.87 8.62 0.51
CA ARG A 60 3.94 8.79 -0.95
C ARG A 60 2.59 8.66 -1.61
N LEU A 61 1.80 7.67 -1.20
CA LEU A 61 0.45 7.46 -1.69
C LEU A 61 -0.45 8.67 -1.40
N LEU A 62 -0.38 9.22 -0.19
CA LEU A 62 -1.11 10.44 0.19
C LEU A 62 -0.77 11.61 -0.74
N ARG A 63 0.53 11.88 -0.93
CA ARG A 63 0.98 12.95 -1.84
C ARG A 63 0.47 12.76 -3.26
N LEU A 64 0.50 11.52 -3.76
CA LEU A 64 0.04 11.21 -5.11
C LEU A 64 -1.47 11.48 -5.27
N ILE A 65 -2.28 11.09 -4.27
CA ILE A 65 -3.72 11.36 -4.27
C ILE A 65 -4.01 12.87 -4.20
N GLN A 66 -3.26 13.61 -3.37
CA GLN A 66 -3.42 15.06 -3.24
C GLN A 66 -3.06 15.82 -4.53
N MET A 67 -2.09 15.31 -5.30
CA MET A 67 -1.74 15.86 -6.60
C MET A 67 -2.76 15.47 -7.69
N HIS A 68 -3.31 14.26 -7.61
CA HIS A 68 -4.19 13.68 -8.61
C HIS A 68 -5.43 13.08 -7.95
N GLY A 69 -6.39 13.94 -7.56
CA GLY A 69 -7.61 13.53 -6.86
C GLY A 69 -8.48 12.54 -7.64
N SER A 70 -8.31 12.47 -8.96
CA SER A 70 -8.92 11.46 -9.82
C SER A 70 -8.47 10.03 -9.46
N LEU A 71 -7.35 9.82 -8.76
CA LEU A 71 -6.92 8.50 -8.26
C LEU A 71 -7.82 7.90 -7.19
N LYS A 72 -8.58 8.73 -6.45
CA LYS A 72 -9.36 8.26 -5.29
C LYS A 72 -10.33 7.13 -5.63
N PRO A 73 -11.18 7.21 -6.69
CA PRO A 73 -12.09 6.13 -7.06
C PRO A 73 -11.36 4.84 -7.47
N HIS A 74 -10.19 4.93 -8.09
CA HIS A 74 -9.41 3.75 -8.47
C HIS A 74 -8.91 3.00 -7.22
N LEU A 75 -8.37 3.72 -6.23
CA LEU A 75 -7.90 3.12 -4.98
C LEU A 75 -9.05 2.59 -4.10
N ARG A 76 -10.18 3.32 -4.02
CA ARG A 76 -11.38 2.87 -3.28
C ARG A 76 -11.94 1.55 -3.83
N ASN A 77 -11.87 1.36 -5.15
CA ASN A 77 -12.40 0.19 -5.85
C ASN A 77 -11.32 -0.85 -6.17
N MET A 78 -10.12 -0.72 -5.58
CA MET A 78 -9.04 -1.64 -5.86
C MET A 78 -9.39 -3.07 -5.41
N ASP A 79 -9.08 -4.06 -6.26
CA ASP A 79 -9.13 -5.47 -5.90
C ASP A 79 -7.99 -5.81 -4.91
N LEU A 80 -8.33 -5.78 -3.61
CA LEU A 80 -7.39 -6.13 -2.54
C LEU A 80 -6.93 -7.60 -2.61
N SER A 81 -7.75 -8.51 -3.14
CA SER A 81 -7.33 -9.91 -3.33
C SER A 81 -6.22 -10.01 -4.38
N LYS A 82 -6.29 -9.22 -5.45
CA LYS A 82 -5.21 -9.11 -6.43
C LYS A 82 -3.96 -8.47 -5.81
N ALA A 83 -4.10 -7.33 -5.13
CA ALA A 83 -2.99 -6.66 -4.47
C ALA A 83 -2.27 -7.59 -3.46
N HIS A 84 -3.05 -8.37 -2.72
CA HIS A 84 -2.55 -9.38 -1.80
C HIS A 84 -1.75 -10.47 -2.51
N ARG A 85 -2.27 -11.06 -3.59
CA ARG A 85 -1.52 -12.05 -4.39
C ARG A 85 -0.18 -11.49 -4.89
N GLU A 86 -0.15 -10.24 -5.33
CA GLU A 86 1.10 -9.59 -5.76
C GLU A 86 2.08 -9.38 -4.59
N ALA A 87 1.61 -9.01 -3.40
CA ALA A 87 2.44 -8.92 -2.21
C ALA A 87 3.01 -10.29 -1.82
N LEU A 88 2.20 -11.35 -1.86
CA LEU A 88 2.63 -12.71 -1.54
C LEU A 88 3.74 -13.22 -2.47
N LYS A 89 3.77 -12.82 -3.74
CA LYS A 89 4.87 -13.20 -4.65
C LYS A 89 6.23 -12.72 -4.14
N ALA A 90 6.31 -11.49 -3.62
CA ALA A 90 7.54 -10.97 -3.03
C ALA A 90 7.90 -11.69 -1.73
N LEU A 91 6.92 -11.92 -0.85
CA LEU A 91 7.14 -12.67 0.39
C LEU A 91 7.58 -14.10 0.12
N HIS A 92 7.01 -14.79 -0.88
CA HIS A 92 7.36 -16.18 -1.18
C HIS A 92 8.80 -16.31 -1.70
N VAL A 93 9.32 -15.29 -2.39
CA VAL A 93 10.73 -15.26 -2.80
C VAL A 93 11.65 -15.08 -1.59
N GLU A 94 11.27 -14.22 -0.64
CA GLU A 94 12.07 -13.96 0.57
C GLU A 94 11.95 -15.09 1.62
N TRP A 95 10.76 -15.72 1.70
CA TRP A 95 10.35 -16.67 2.72
C TRP A 95 9.61 -17.88 2.09
N PRO A 96 10.29 -18.71 1.29
CA PRO A 96 9.63 -19.78 0.51
C PRO A 96 8.98 -20.87 1.36
N SER A 97 9.45 -21.07 2.59
CA SER A 97 8.96 -22.10 3.52
C SER A 97 7.91 -21.58 4.50
N VAL A 98 7.58 -20.28 4.46
CA VAL A 98 6.56 -19.69 5.32
C VAL A 98 5.20 -19.92 4.69
N ASP A 99 4.29 -20.52 5.45
CA ASP A 99 2.90 -20.65 5.00
C ASP A 99 2.16 -19.32 5.24
N LEU A 100 1.75 -18.74 4.11
CA LEU A 100 1.21 -17.39 4.00
C LEU A 100 -0.31 -17.45 3.92
N PRO A 101 -1.04 -16.46 4.47
CA PRO A 101 -2.49 -16.49 4.46
C PRO A 101 -3.03 -16.54 3.03
N GLY A 102 -4.03 -17.40 2.77
CA GLY A 102 -4.63 -17.51 1.42
C GLY A 102 -5.51 -16.32 1.03
N ASN A 103 -6.05 -15.60 2.02
CA ASN A 103 -6.88 -14.40 1.84
C ASN A 103 -6.20 -13.19 2.47
N CYS A 104 -6.49 -11.98 1.97
CA CYS A 104 -5.97 -10.74 2.55
C CYS A 104 -6.52 -10.54 3.96
N PRO A 105 -5.67 -10.49 5.01
CA PRO A 105 -6.13 -10.33 6.38
C PRO A 105 -6.37 -8.86 6.76
N PHE A 106 -6.10 -7.92 5.85
CA PHE A 106 -6.20 -6.49 6.09
C PHE A 106 -7.29 -5.85 5.24
N THR A 107 -7.98 -4.89 5.84
CA THR A 107 -8.85 -3.92 5.15
C THR A 107 -8.02 -2.89 4.39
N LEU A 108 -8.65 -2.15 3.47
CA LEU A 108 -7.99 -1.04 2.76
C LEU A 108 -7.41 -0.02 3.76
N GLU A 109 -8.19 0.35 4.78
CA GLU A 109 -7.79 1.32 5.81
C GLU A 109 -6.57 0.85 6.62
N GLU A 110 -6.51 -0.43 7.00
CA GLU A 110 -5.34 -1.00 7.65
C GLU A 110 -4.11 -1.01 6.74
N ILE A 111 -4.28 -1.09 5.42
CA ILE A 111 -3.17 -1.05 4.46
C ILE A 111 -2.67 0.39 4.28
N VAL A 112 -3.56 1.31 3.94
CA VAL A 112 -3.21 2.68 3.55
C VAL A 112 -3.01 3.62 4.74
N GLY A 113 -3.51 3.25 5.92
CA GLY A 113 -3.47 4.07 7.12
C GLY A 113 -4.54 5.16 7.16
N GLU A 114 -4.75 5.70 8.35
CA GLU A 114 -5.84 6.66 8.65
C GLU A 114 -5.80 7.91 7.76
N GLU A 115 -4.64 8.56 7.62
CA GLU A 115 -4.48 9.80 6.84
C GLU A 115 -4.85 9.60 5.36
N VAL A 116 -4.39 8.50 4.75
CA VAL A 116 -4.75 8.19 3.36
C VAL A 116 -6.23 7.84 3.27
N MET A 117 -6.75 7.08 4.24
CA MET A 117 -8.17 6.70 4.23
C MET A 117 -9.09 7.91 4.38
N LYS A 118 -8.70 8.91 5.18
CA LYS A 118 -9.42 10.18 5.30
C LYS A 118 -9.44 10.95 3.98
N GLU A 119 -8.29 11.09 3.31
CA GLU A 119 -8.19 11.69 1.98
C GLU A 119 -9.04 10.92 0.95
N LEU A 120 -9.09 9.59 1.07
CA LEU A 120 -9.97 8.72 0.30
C LEU A 120 -11.44 8.76 0.78
N ARG A 121 -11.87 9.58 1.71
CA ARG A 121 -13.31 9.76 2.03
C ARG A 121 -13.83 11.13 1.62
N GLU A 122 -12.93 12.11 1.54
CA GLU A 122 -13.14 13.45 0.96
C GLU A 122 -13.32 13.39 -0.56
#